data_AF-A0A0Q5U2R9-F1
#
_entry.id   AF-A0A0Q5U2R9-F1
#
_cell.length_a   1.000
_cell.length_b   1.000
_cell.length_c   1.000
_cell.angle_alpha   90.00
_cell.angle_beta   90.00
_cell.angle_gamma   90.00
#
_symmetry.space_group_name_H-M   'P 1'
#
loop_
_entity.id
_entity.type
_entity.pdbx_description
1 polymer ?
#
loop_
_entity_poly.entity_id
_entity_poly.type
_entity_poly.pdbx_seq_one_letter_code
_entity_poly.pdbx_strand_id
1 'polypeptide(L)'
;MFGKIVWIIAAFTTTAESFFDKMQCANCSKINRNCQVKTTGWSCEFEVDALKFDPYANSSNIPPFLEACLPAGMGFLNEKPIIGYCCFWSPEMGCQKIRRRSTDIESNRRCHMCSRAVWSSLMENKTCPCGKWFVDAEEKAANQNILNLIVFGILICTLLFL
;
A
#
# COMPACT_ATOMS: atom_id res chain seq x y z
N MET A 1 44.62 41.59 6.64
CA MET A 1 43.65 40.89 7.51
C MET A 1 42.28 40.88 6.83
N PHE A 2 42.18 40.23 5.66
CA PHE A 2 40.91 39.98 4.94
C PHE A 2 40.91 38.53 4.49
N GLY A 3 41.07 37.65 5.48
CA GLY A 3 41.07 36.21 5.29
C GLY A 3 39.64 35.67 5.21
N LYS A 4 39.48 34.68 4.34
CA LYS A 4 38.63 33.50 4.58
C LYS A 4 37.11 33.70 4.70
N ILE A 5 36.47 34.42 3.76
CA ILE A 5 34.98 34.40 3.66
C ILE A 5 34.52 34.19 2.21
N VAL A 6 35.11 33.22 1.48
CA VAL A 6 34.59 32.82 0.15
C VAL A 6 34.64 31.30 -0.03
N TRP A 7 34.31 30.52 1.02
CA TRP A 7 34.16 29.06 0.94
C TRP A 7 32.97 28.53 1.76
N ILE A 8 31.90 29.31 1.89
CA ILE A 8 30.63 28.84 2.47
C ILE A 8 29.44 29.33 1.62
N ILE A 9 29.52 29.13 0.29
CA ILE A 9 28.34 29.18 -0.59
C ILE A 9 28.29 27.90 -1.45
N ALA A 10 28.70 26.79 -0.87
CA ALA A 10 28.43 25.46 -1.39
C ALA A 10 27.65 24.72 -0.30
N ALA A 11 26.52 24.13 -0.66
CA ALA A 11 25.62 23.30 0.17
C ALA A 11 24.34 23.94 0.73
N PHE A 12 23.66 24.83 -0.01
CA PHE A 12 22.20 24.93 0.08
C PHE A 12 21.55 24.67 -1.28
N THR A 13 21.93 23.57 -1.92
CA THR A 13 21.04 22.93 -2.89
C THR A 13 19.93 22.27 -2.09
N THR A 14 18.87 23.01 -1.77
CA THR A 14 17.60 22.39 -1.40
C THR A 14 17.19 21.56 -2.62
N THR A 15 17.40 20.26 -2.59
CA THR A 15 16.82 19.35 -3.59
C THR A 15 15.32 19.55 -3.50
N ALA A 16 14.72 20.16 -4.52
CA ALA A 16 13.27 20.25 -4.60
C ALA A 16 12.72 18.83 -4.52
N GLU A 17 12.02 18.53 -3.41
CA GLU A 17 11.43 17.21 -3.19
C GLU A 17 10.38 16.97 -4.28
N SER A 18 10.55 15.89 -5.04
CA SER A 18 9.60 15.56 -6.10
C SER A 18 8.27 15.15 -5.48
N PHE A 19 7.14 15.42 -6.16
CA PHE A 19 5.85 14.94 -5.65
C PHE A 19 5.82 13.40 -5.57
N PHE A 20 6.64 12.70 -6.35
CA PHE A 20 6.81 11.25 -6.26
C PHE A 20 7.33 10.79 -4.90
N ASP A 21 8.18 11.59 -4.25
CA ASP A 21 8.80 11.22 -2.96
C ASP A 21 7.79 11.14 -1.81
N LYS A 22 6.59 11.73 -2.03
CA LYS A 22 5.45 11.69 -1.11
C LYS A 22 4.60 10.42 -1.26
N MET A 23 4.95 9.53 -2.17
CA MET A 23 4.22 8.30 -2.47
C MET A 23 5.14 7.09 -2.38
N GLN A 24 4.54 5.91 -2.16
CA GLN A 24 5.25 4.65 -2.17
C GLN A 24 4.32 3.49 -2.47
N CYS A 25 4.88 2.42 -3.02
CA CYS A 25 4.20 1.16 -3.17
C CYS A 25 4.04 0.45 -1.82
N ALA A 26 2.90 -0.19 -1.60
CA ALA A 26 2.73 -1.17 -0.53
C ALA A 26 3.18 -2.55 -1.02
N ASN A 27 3.59 -3.42 -0.09
CA ASN A 27 3.97 -4.80 -0.44
C ASN A 27 2.73 -5.70 -0.51
N CYS A 28 2.20 -5.90 -1.71
CA CYS A 28 1.01 -6.73 -1.97
C CYS A 28 1.33 -8.18 -2.35
N SER A 29 2.59 -8.63 -2.22
CA SER A 29 3.02 -9.97 -2.62
C SER A 29 2.20 -11.09 -1.95
N LYS A 30 1.71 -10.88 -0.72
CA LYS A 30 0.90 -11.86 0.03
C LYS A 30 -0.46 -12.11 -0.61
N ILE A 31 -1.13 -11.08 -1.14
CA ILE A 31 -2.49 -11.23 -1.73
C ILE A 31 -2.47 -11.81 -3.13
N ASN A 32 -1.33 -11.69 -3.83
CA ASN A 32 -1.12 -12.29 -5.15
C ASN A 32 -0.82 -13.80 -5.09
N ARG A 33 -0.56 -14.36 -3.89
CA ARG A 33 -0.27 -15.79 -3.73
C ARG A 33 -1.48 -16.62 -4.17
N ASN A 34 -1.23 -17.56 -5.09
CA ASN A 34 -2.24 -18.49 -5.62
C ASN A 34 -3.44 -17.79 -6.29
N CYS A 35 -3.23 -16.59 -6.85
CA CYS A 35 -4.22 -15.88 -7.62
C CYS A 35 -3.67 -15.50 -8.99
N GLN A 36 -4.46 -15.73 -10.05
CA GLN A 36 -4.15 -15.24 -11.39
C GLN A 36 -5.10 -14.09 -11.72
N VAL A 37 -4.54 -12.89 -11.84
CA VAL A 37 -5.27 -11.72 -12.33
C VAL A 37 -5.48 -11.89 -13.84
N LYS A 38 -6.73 -11.81 -14.30
CA LYS A 38 -7.10 -11.93 -15.72
C LYS A 38 -7.57 -10.62 -16.36
N THR A 39 -7.78 -9.60 -15.55
CA THR A 39 -8.31 -8.31 -15.97
C THR A 39 -7.31 -7.22 -15.60
N THR A 40 -7.39 -6.09 -16.30
CA THR A 40 -6.63 -4.89 -15.95
C THR A 40 -7.61 -3.84 -15.45
N GLY A 41 -7.22 -3.10 -14.42
CA GLY A 41 -8.02 -2.01 -13.90
C GLY A 41 -7.38 -1.32 -12.72
N TRP A 42 -8.09 -0.31 -12.23
CA TRP A 42 -7.63 0.49 -11.11
C TRP A 42 -8.80 1.13 -10.37
N SER A 43 -8.56 1.51 -9.12
CA SER A 43 -9.50 2.27 -8.29
C SER A 43 -8.77 3.01 -7.18
N CYS A 44 -9.35 4.12 -6.71
CA CYS A 44 -8.79 4.93 -5.64
C CYS A 44 -9.79 5.04 -4.48
N GLU A 45 -9.27 5.18 -3.27
CA GLU A 45 -10.08 5.48 -2.07
C GLU A 45 -10.91 6.75 -2.25
N PHE A 46 -10.30 7.78 -2.86
CA PHE A 46 -10.95 9.05 -3.13
C PHE A 46 -10.98 9.34 -4.63
N GLU A 47 -12.12 9.84 -5.11
CA GLU A 47 -12.29 10.26 -6.52
C GLU A 47 -11.28 11.35 -6.91
N VAL A 48 -10.94 12.26 -5.99
CA VAL A 48 -9.92 13.29 -6.23
C VAL A 48 -8.52 12.73 -6.48
N ASP A 49 -8.22 11.51 -5.98
CA ASP A 49 -6.97 10.83 -6.32
C ASP A 49 -7.07 10.15 -7.67
N ALA A 50 -8.25 9.64 -8.05
CA ALA A 50 -8.47 9.05 -9.36
C ALA A 50 -8.26 10.06 -10.50
N LEU A 51 -8.70 11.31 -10.32
CA LEU A 51 -8.50 12.41 -11.27
C LEU A 51 -7.04 12.84 -11.44
N LYS A 52 -6.11 12.31 -10.64
CA LYS A 52 -4.67 12.58 -10.76
C LYS A 52 -3.97 11.58 -11.65
N PHE A 53 -4.64 10.54 -12.15
CA PHE A 53 -4.03 9.56 -13.03
C PHE A 53 -4.59 9.65 -14.45
N ASP A 54 -3.73 9.35 -15.41
CA ASP A 54 -4.10 9.20 -16.82
C ASP A 54 -3.52 7.88 -17.34
N PRO A 55 -4.36 6.91 -17.77
CA PRO A 55 -3.90 5.62 -18.28
C PRO A 55 -3.17 5.71 -19.63
N TYR A 56 -3.20 6.87 -20.31
CA TYR A 56 -2.60 7.08 -21.62
C TYR A 56 -1.54 8.18 -21.65
N ALA A 57 -1.24 8.79 -20.50
CA ALA A 57 -0.23 9.84 -20.42
C ALA A 57 1.17 9.34 -20.83
N ASN A 58 1.43 8.02 -20.74
CA ASN A 58 2.73 7.43 -21.04
C ASN A 58 3.86 8.23 -20.38
N SER A 59 3.70 8.53 -19.09
CA SER A 59 4.61 9.41 -18.37
C SER A 59 5.99 8.74 -18.33
N SER A 60 6.90 9.18 -19.19
CA SER A 60 8.27 8.69 -19.30
C SER A 60 9.12 8.98 -18.06
N ASN A 61 8.54 9.65 -17.05
CA ASN A 61 9.23 10.19 -15.89
C ASN A 61 8.77 9.54 -14.58
N ILE A 62 8.05 8.39 -14.62
CA ILE A 62 7.76 7.64 -13.40
C ILE A 62 9.08 7.08 -12.85
N PRO A 63 9.42 7.35 -11.57
CA PRO A 63 10.64 6.83 -11.01
C PRO A 63 10.54 5.33 -10.74
N PRO A 64 11.66 4.57 -10.83
CA PRO A 64 11.67 3.11 -10.71
C PRO A 64 10.99 2.55 -9.45
N PHE A 65 11.02 3.29 -8.33
CA PHE A 65 10.39 2.86 -7.09
C PHE A 65 8.85 2.86 -7.11
N LEU A 66 8.22 3.51 -8.09
CA LEU A 66 6.77 3.50 -8.30
C LEU A 66 6.34 2.57 -9.44
N GLU A 67 7.24 2.20 -10.35
CA GLU A 67 6.97 1.23 -11.43
C GLU A 67 6.51 -0.14 -10.89
N ALA A 68 6.94 -0.50 -9.68
CA ALA A 68 6.52 -1.74 -9.03
C ALA A 68 5.02 -1.82 -8.72
N CYS A 69 4.31 -0.68 -8.67
CA CYS A 69 2.88 -0.63 -8.35
C CYS A 69 2.02 0.22 -9.28
N LEU A 70 2.59 0.69 -10.40
CA LEU A 70 1.88 1.42 -11.45
C LEU A 70 1.97 0.65 -12.75
N PRO A 71 0.85 0.46 -13.49
CA PRO A 71 0.90 -0.22 -14.77
C PRO A 71 1.64 0.63 -15.81
N ALA A 72 2.23 -0.05 -16.79
CA ALA A 72 2.83 0.61 -17.94
C ALA A 72 1.80 1.50 -18.66
N GLY A 73 2.22 2.69 -19.09
CA GLY A 73 1.37 3.69 -19.74
C GLY A 73 0.62 4.61 -18.78
N MET A 74 0.46 4.22 -17.51
CA MET A 74 -0.09 5.10 -16.48
C MET A 74 0.82 6.31 -16.28
N GLY A 75 0.21 7.47 -16.04
CA GLY A 75 0.93 8.69 -15.66
C GLY A 75 0.16 9.49 -14.62
N PHE A 76 0.82 10.54 -14.11
CA PHE A 76 0.22 11.49 -13.20
C PHE A 76 -0.15 12.79 -13.93
N LEU A 77 -1.34 13.30 -13.63
CA LEU A 77 -1.81 14.60 -14.04
C LEU A 77 -1.46 15.65 -12.98
N ASN A 78 -1.06 16.83 -13.43
CA ASN A 78 -0.86 18.02 -12.59
C ASN A 78 0.20 17.87 -11.47
N GLU A 79 1.09 16.88 -11.56
CA GLU A 79 2.25 16.68 -10.65
C GLU A 79 1.90 16.78 -9.14
N LYS A 80 0.76 16.22 -8.76
CA LYS A 80 0.26 16.25 -7.37
C LYS A 80 0.30 14.87 -6.73
N PRO A 81 0.72 14.75 -5.46
CA PRO A 81 0.67 13.49 -4.75
C PRO A 81 -0.78 13.09 -4.42
N ILE A 82 -1.01 11.79 -4.29
CA ILE A 82 -2.28 11.26 -3.78
C ILE A 82 -2.47 11.56 -2.28
N ILE A 83 -3.71 11.52 -1.81
CA ILE A 83 -4.07 11.77 -0.41
C ILE A 83 -4.23 10.43 0.33
N GLY A 84 -5.00 9.52 -0.24
CA GLY A 84 -5.28 8.19 0.29
C GLY A 84 -4.39 7.13 -0.34
N TYR A 85 -5.04 6.14 -0.97
CA TYR A 85 -4.39 5.10 -1.75
C TYR A 85 -5.14 4.83 -3.05
N CYS A 86 -4.42 4.25 -4.02
CA CYS A 86 -5.00 3.67 -5.22
C CYS A 86 -4.50 2.24 -5.40
N CYS A 87 -5.38 1.40 -5.90
CA CYS A 87 -5.15 0.01 -6.23
C CYS A 87 -5.07 -0.13 -7.74
N PHE A 88 -4.07 -0.86 -8.20
CA PHE A 88 -3.88 -1.18 -9.62
C PHE A 88 -3.77 -2.68 -9.77
N TRP A 89 -4.29 -3.23 -10.86
CA TRP A 89 -4.10 -4.64 -11.16
C TRP A 89 -3.98 -4.91 -12.65
N SER A 90 -3.16 -5.90 -12.99
CA SER A 90 -3.05 -6.46 -14.35
C SER A 90 -2.53 -7.91 -14.28
N PRO A 91 -2.62 -8.69 -15.37
CA PRO A 91 -2.03 -10.02 -15.43
C PRO A 91 -0.52 -10.07 -15.13
N GLU A 92 0.22 -9.01 -15.47
CA GLU A 92 1.68 -8.95 -15.35
C GLU A 92 2.13 -8.60 -13.92
N MET A 93 1.46 -7.63 -13.26
CA MET A 93 1.88 -7.14 -11.95
C MET A 93 1.08 -7.73 -10.77
N GLY A 94 -0.02 -8.43 -11.05
CA GLY A 94 -0.98 -8.83 -10.02
C GLY A 94 -1.68 -7.62 -9.39
N CYS A 95 -2.16 -7.73 -8.17
CA CYS A 95 -2.67 -6.59 -7.39
C CYS A 95 -1.52 -5.80 -6.80
N GLN A 96 -1.57 -4.48 -6.97
CA GLN A 96 -0.62 -3.52 -6.41
C GLN A 96 -1.36 -2.35 -5.76
N LYS A 97 -0.67 -1.65 -4.86
CA LYS A 97 -1.22 -0.50 -4.14
C LYS A 97 -0.17 0.59 -4.05
N ILE A 98 -0.51 1.79 -4.49
CA ILE A 98 0.24 3.01 -4.20
C ILE A 98 -0.45 3.76 -3.06
N ARG A 99 0.33 4.36 -2.17
CA ARG A 99 -0.18 5.14 -1.04
C ARG A 99 0.71 6.33 -0.75
N ARG A 100 0.18 7.30 -0.01
CA ARG A 100 0.99 8.38 0.55
C ARG A 100 2.03 7.83 1.55
N ARG A 101 3.26 8.32 1.48
CA ARG A 101 4.39 7.86 2.32
C ARG A 101 4.20 8.25 3.79
N SER A 102 3.71 9.47 4.05
CA SER A 102 3.62 10.08 5.37
C SER A 102 2.40 9.69 6.21
N THR A 103 1.51 8.84 5.69
CA THR A 103 0.33 8.37 6.42
C THR A 103 0.58 6.96 6.95
N ASP A 104 0.99 6.86 8.21
CA ASP A 104 1.14 5.60 8.94
C ASP A 104 -0.20 5.07 9.47
N ILE A 105 -1.21 5.11 8.60
CA ILE A 105 -2.48 4.47 8.86
C ILE A 105 -2.30 2.99 8.51
N GLU A 106 -2.45 2.12 9.50
CA GLU A 106 -2.34 0.65 9.37
C GLU A 106 -3.15 0.12 8.17
N SER A 107 -4.38 0.62 7.96
CA SER A 107 -5.24 0.27 6.82
C SER A 107 -4.62 0.64 5.46
N ASN A 108 -3.81 1.70 5.40
CA ASN A 108 -3.13 2.11 4.18
C ASN A 108 -1.94 1.19 3.86
N ARG A 109 -1.33 0.55 4.85
CA ARG A 109 -0.24 -0.42 4.64
C ARG A 109 -0.74 -1.75 4.09
N ARG A 110 -1.93 -2.20 4.52
CA ARG A 110 -2.46 -3.52 4.13
C ARG A 110 -3.12 -3.47 2.74
N CYS A 111 -2.94 -4.54 1.96
CA CYS A 111 -3.48 -4.66 0.61
C CYS A 111 -4.88 -5.28 0.53
N HIS A 112 -5.47 -5.72 1.65
CA HIS A 112 -6.83 -6.28 1.67
C HIS A 112 -7.88 -5.28 1.19
N MET A 113 -7.65 -3.97 1.39
CA MET A 113 -8.50 -2.89 0.87
C MET A 113 -8.57 -2.85 -0.67
N CYS A 114 -7.59 -3.45 -1.36
CA CYS A 114 -7.60 -3.57 -2.82
C CYS A 114 -8.32 -4.83 -3.32
N SER A 115 -8.73 -5.72 -2.42
CA SER A 115 -9.38 -6.98 -2.77
C SER A 115 -10.90 -6.86 -2.80
N ARG A 116 -11.54 -7.77 -3.54
CA ARG A 116 -13.01 -7.96 -3.59
C ARG A 116 -13.71 -8.13 -2.22
N ALA A 117 -12.97 -8.40 -1.14
CA ALA A 117 -13.53 -8.70 0.18
C ALA A 117 -14.08 -7.48 0.95
N VAL A 118 -13.69 -6.25 0.58
CA VAL A 118 -13.99 -5.04 1.40
C VAL A 118 -15.03 -4.12 0.74
N TRP A 119 -15.16 -4.16 -0.59
CA TRP A 119 -16.08 -3.31 -1.32
C TRP A 119 -17.20 -4.13 -1.93
N SER A 120 -18.44 -3.75 -1.58
CA SER A 120 -19.76 -4.25 -2.03
C SER A 120 -19.76 -4.96 -3.40
N SER A 121 -20.66 -5.95 -3.56
CA SER A 121 -20.94 -6.63 -4.84
C SER A 121 -21.19 -5.67 -6.02
N LEU A 122 -21.59 -4.43 -5.76
CA LEU A 122 -21.72 -3.35 -6.75
C LEU A 122 -20.38 -2.88 -7.38
N MET A 123 -19.24 -3.27 -6.82
CA MET A 123 -17.89 -2.87 -7.26
C MET A 123 -17.02 -4.05 -7.68
N GLU A 124 -17.63 -5.19 -8.03
CA GLU A 124 -16.95 -6.42 -8.41
C GLU A 124 -16.03 -6.27 -9.64
N ASN A 125 -16.27 -5.24 -10.47
CA ASN A 125 -15.45 -4.83 -11.62
C ASN A 125 -14.46 -3.69 -11.32
N LYS A 126 -14.43 -3.15 -10.09
CA LYS A 126 -13.60 -2.00 -9.68
C LYS A 126 -12.57 -2.36 -8.60
N THR A 127 -12.38 -3.65 -8.32
CA THR A 127 -11.43 -4.13 -7.32
C THR A 127 -10.55 -5.22 -7.90
N CYS A 128 -9.38 -5.43 -7.28
CA CYS A 128 -8.51 -6.50 -7.70
C CYS A 128 -9.18 -7.87 -7.41
N PRO A 129 -9.17 -8.81 -8.37
CA PRO A 129 -9.83 -10.10 -8.19
C PRO A 129 -9.14 -11.03 -7.18
N CYS A 130 -7.96 -10.67 -6.65
CA CYS A 130 -7.25 -11.45 -5.65
C CYS A 130 -7.52 -10.99 -4.22
N GLY A 131 -7.34 -11.92 -3.29
CA GLY A 131 -7.59 -11.74 -1.86
C GLY A 131 -8.63 -12.73 -1.35
N LYS A 132 -8.53 -13.10 -0.07
CA LYS A 132 -9.54 -13.91 0.60
C LYS A 132 -10.38 -13.01 1.50
N TRP A 133 -11.66 -13.35 1.65
CA TRP A 133 -12.61 -12.70 2.55
C TRP A 133 -12.16 -12.63 4.01
N PHE A 134 -11.27 -13.54 4.41
CA PHE A 134 -10.77 -13.61 5.77
C PHE A 134 -9.61 -12.65 5.94
N VAL A 135 -9.93 -11.48 6.49
CA VAL A 135 -9.02 -10.66 7.28
C VAL A 135 -8.18 -11.61 8.14
N ASP A 136 -6.90 -11.67 7.82
CA ASP A 136 -5.80 -12.25 8.59
C ASP A 136 -6.13 -13.47 9.48
N ALA A 137 -5.81 -14.67 8.96
CA ALA A 137 -5.57 -15.86 9.78
C ALA A 137 -4.47 -15.68 10.87
N GLU A 138 -3.87 -14.49 10.98
CA GLU A 138 -3.00 -14.09 12.08
C GLU A 138 -3.78 -13.86 13.39
N GLU A 139 -5.10 -13.60 13.34
CA GLU A 139 -5.95 -13.63 14.54
C GLU A 139 -6.04 -15.04 15.15
N LYS A 140 -5.95 -16.11 14.34
CA LYS A 140 -5.98 -17.48 14.88
C LYS A 140 -4.75 -17.80 15.71
N ALA A 141 -3.58 -17.28 15.35
CA ALA A 141 -2.36 -17.50 16.14
C ALA A 141 -2.41 -16.75 17.49
N ALA A 142 -2.93 -15.52 17.49
CA ALA A 142 -3.12 -14.75 18.73
C ALA A 142 -4.19 -15.38 19.64
N ASN A 143 -5.31 -15.84 19.06
CA ASN A 143 -6.41 -16.43 19.82
C ASN A 143 -6.05 -17.83 20.38
N GLN A 144 -5.24 -18.63 19.66
CA GLN A 144 -4.74 -19.91 20.16
C GLN A 144 -3.82 -19.73 21.38
N ASN A 145 -2.97 -18.69 21.39
CA ASN A 145 -2.09 -18.39 22.52
C ASN A 145 -2.87 -17.93 23.76
N ILE A 146 -3.94 -17.12 23.57
CA ILE A 146 -4.82 -16.70 24.68
C ILE A 146 -5.57 -17.90 25.26
N LEU A 147 -6.11 -18.78 24.40
CA LEU A 147 -6.80 -19.99 24.85
C LEU A 147 -5.86 -20.92 25.64
N ASN A 148 -4.62 -21.09 25.18
CA ASN A 148 -3.61 -21.89 25.87
C ASN A 148 -3.23 -21.28 27.24
N LEU A 149 -3.13 -19.95 27.34
CA LEU A 149 -2.88 -19.24 28.60
C LEU A 149 -4.02 -19.43 29.62
N ILE A 150 -5.26 -19.38 29.15
CA ILE A 150 -6.44 -19.61 30.01
C ILE A 150 -6.46 -21.05 30.53
N VAL A 151 -6.22 -22.02 29.65
CA VAL A 151 -6.17 -23.45 30.03
C VAL A 151 -5.05 -23.72 31.04
N PHE A 152 -3.87 -23.13 30.83
CA PHE A 152 -2.75 -23.26 31.77
C PHE A 152 -3.06 -22.62 33.13
N GLY A 153 -3.71 -21.46 33.14
CA GLY A 153 -4.13 -20.78 34.36
C GLY A 153 -5.14 -21.61 35.19
N ILE A 154 -6.11 -22.22 34.52
CA ILE A 154 -7.10 -23.09 35.18
C ILE A 154 -6.41 -24.33 35.79
N LEU A 155 -5.48 -24.96 35.06
CA LEU A 155 -4.73 -26.12 35.51
C LEU A 155 -3.90 -25.83 36.77
N ILE A 156 -3.20 -24.69 36.80
CA ILE A 156 -2.42 -24.26 37.96
C ILE A 156 -3.33 -23.98 39.17
N CYS A 157 -4.46 -23.29 38.96
CA CYS A 157 -5.42 -23.05 40.04
C CYS A 157 -5.95 -24.37 40.60
N THR A 158 -6.33 -25.33 39.75
CA THR A 158 -6.81 -26.64 40.23
C THR A 158 -5.75 -27.43 41.01
N LEU A 159 -4.46 -27.28 40.69
CA LEU A 159 -3.37 -27.97 41.39
C LEU A 159 -2.97 -27.29 42.71
N LEU A 160 -3.23 -25.98 42.86
CA LEU A 160 -2.93 -25.23 44.09
C LEU A 160 -4.06 -25.30 45.13
N PHE A 161 -5.28 -25.67 44.71
CA PHE A 161 -6.46 -25.82 45.57
C PHE A 161 -6.83 -27.29 45.86
N LEU A 162 -5.97 -28.24 45.48
CA LEU A 162 -6.05 -29.67 45.82
C LEU A 162 -5.02 -30.02 46.89
#